data_AF-A0A0F8YU44-F1
#
_entry.id   AF-A0A0F8YU44-F1
#
_cell.length_a   1.000
_cell.length_b   1.000
_cell.length_c   1.000
_cell.angle_alpha   90.00
_cell.angle_beta   90.00
_cell.angle_gamma   90.00
#
_symmetry.space_group_name_H-M   'P 1'
#
loop_
_entity.id
_entity.type
_entity.pdbx_description
1 polymer ?
#
loop_
_entity_poly.entity_id
_entity_poly.type
_entity_poly.pdbx_seq_one_letter_code
_entity_poly.pdbx_strand_id
1 'polypeptide(L)'
;MAGKKHGHPRFYEILTEAADLHSRKNRDYAMGGEPLGNFDRRAAIYGLYPGLDLTDPAVVTILDLLKQLDAYLWMKSEGYEGETESKRARLRDVLVYAGIAMIQEEEDGR
;
A
#
# COMPACT_ATOMS: atom_id res chain seq x y z
N MET A 1 -27.39 -7.59 -22.66
CA MET A 1 -27.94 -8.07 -21.37
C MET A 1 -26.99 -9.11 -20.81
N ALA A 2 -26.48 -8.94 -19.59
CA ALA A 2 -25.63 -9.97 -18.98
C ALA A 2 -26.49 -11.23 -18.74
N GLY A 3 -26.06 -12.37 -19.29
CA GLY A 3 -26.79 -13.64 -19.17
C GLY A 3 -26.93 -14.12 -17.72
N LYS A 4 -27.93 -14.97 -17.48
CA LYS A 4 -28.17 -15.56 -16.16
C LYS A 4 -26.95 -16.38 -15.74
N LYS A 5 -26.34 -16.03 -14.60
CA LYS A 5 -25.19 -16.76 -14.07
C LYS A 5 -25.64 -18.03 -13.34
N HIS A 6 -24.86 -19.10 -13.46
CA HIS A 6 -25.21 -20.44 -12.96
C HIS A 6 -24.65 -20.77 -11.57
N GLY A 7 -23.72 -19.95 -11.05
CA GLY A 7 -23.17 -20.12 -9.70
C GLY A 7 -24.11 -19.62 -8.60
N HIS A 8 -23.69 -19.80 -7.35
CA HIS A 8 -24.42 -19.30 -6.19
C HIS A 8 -24.59 -17.76 -6.27
N PRO A 9 -25.81 -17.19 -6.20
CA PRO A 9 -26.05 -15.76 -6.40
C PRO A 9 -25.18 -14.85 -5.51
N ARG A 10 -25.03 -15.21 -4.23
CA ARG A 10 -24.17 -14.49 -3.26
C ARG A 10 -22.72 -14.33 -3.73
N PHE A 11 -22.18 -15.27 -4.50
CA PHE A 11 -20.81 -15.15 -5.02
C PHE A 11 -20.68 -13.95 -5.98
N TYR A 12 -21.70 -13.70 -6.81
CA TYR A 12 -21.67 -12.56 -7.73
C TYR A 12 -21.94 -11.24 -7.03
N GLU A 13 -22.72 -11.24 -5.94
CA GLU A 13 -22.82 -10.07 -5.06
C GLU A 13 -21.46 -9.72 -4.45
N ILE A 14 -20.73 -10.70 -3.93
CA ILE A 14 -19.37 -10.52 -3.40
C ILE A 14 -18.44 -9.96 -4.48
N LEU A 15 -18.52 -10.46 -5.72
CA LEU A 15 -17.71 -9.94 -6.82
C LEU A 15 -18.05 -8.48 -7.17
N THR A 16 -19.33 -8.10 -7.10
CA THR A 16 -19.75 -6.69 -7.29
C THR A 16 -19.20 -5.82 -6.16
N GLU A 17 -19.36 -6.24 -4.90
CA GLU A 17 -18.81 -5.54 -3.73
C GLU A 17 -17.28 -5.38 -3.84
N ALA A 18 -16.58 -6.43 -4.31
CA ALA A 18 -15.14 -6.41 -4.53
C ALA A 18 -14.72 -5.48 -5.68
N ALA A 19 -15.49 -5.41 -6.75
CA ALA A 19 -15.23 -4.49 -7.86
C ALA A 19 -15.34 -3.03 -7.41
N ASP A 20 -16.37 -2.69 -6.63
CA ASP A 20 -16.54 -1.36 -6.06
C ASP A 20 -15.38 -1.01 -5.10
N LEU A 21 -14.98 -1.96 -4.24
CA LEU A 21 -13.86 -1.78 -3.35
C LEU A 21 -12.54 -1.54 -4.10
N HIS A 22 -12.29 -2.34 -5.14
CA HIS A 22 -11.10 -2.18 -5.99
C HIS A 22 -11.08 -0.80 -6.65
N SER A 23 -12.22 -0.36 -7.21
CA SER A 23 -12.32 0.96 -7.83
C SER A 23 -12.01 2.09 -6.85
N ARG A 24 -12.55 2.04 -5.62
CA ARG A 24 -12.27 3.04 -4.57
C ARG A 24 -10.79 3.04 -4.17
N LYS A 25 -10.22 1.87 -3.91
CA LYS A 25 -8.81 1.74 -3.52
C LYS A 25 -7.86 2.21 -4.62
N ASN A 26 -8.12 1.84 -5.87
CA ASN A 26 -7.25 2.25 -6.97
C ASN A 26 -7.35 3.76 -7.21
N ARG A 27 -8.51 4.38 -7.00
CA ARG A 27 -8.64 5.84 -6.97
C ARG A 27 -7.77 6.47 -5.88
N ASP A 28 -7.75 5.90 -4.67
CA ASP A 28 -6.90 6.40 -3.59
C ASP A 28 -5.39 6.24 -3.87
N TYR A 29 -4.99 5.22 -4.64
CA TYR A 29 -3.58 4.95 -4.97
C TYR A 29 -3.09 5.66 -6.22
N ALA A 30 -3.97 5.96 -7.17
CA ALA A 30 -3.60 6.41 -8.50
C ALA A 30 -4.37 7.63 -8.99
N MET A 31 -5.52 8.02 -8.42
CA MET A 31 -6.34 9.18 -8.82
C MET A 31 -6.56 9.36 -10.34
N GLY A 32 -6.53 8.27 -11.11
CA GLY A 32 -6.63 8.30 -12.58
C GLY A 32 -5.30 8.23 -13.35
N GLY A 33 -4.17 8.17 -12.65
CA GLY A 33 -2.86 7.76 -13.17
C GLY A 33 -2.74 6.26 -13.38
N GLU A 34 -1.50 5.78 -13.54
CA GLU A 34 -1.22 4.37 -13.85
C GLU A 34 -1.83 3.41 -12.81
N PRO A 35 -2.75 2.52 -13.22
CA PRO A 35 -3.27 1.49 -12.34
C PRO A 35 -2.13 0.66 -11.77
N LEU A 36 -2.14 0.43 -10.45
CA LEU A 36 -1.10 -0.30 -9.72
C LEU A 36 0.28 0.35 -9.67
N GLY A 37 0.46 1.60 -10.13
CA GLY A 37 1.78 2.26 -10.19
C GLY A 37 2.46 2.43 -8.83
N ASN A 38 1.72 2.38 -7.72
CA ASN A 38 2.29 2.34 -6.38
C ASN A 38 3.08 1.04 -6.09
N PHE A 39 2.69 -0.09 -6.68
CA PHE A 39 3.44 -1.33 -6.59
C PHE A 39 4.71 -1.25 -7.45
N ASP A 40 4.61 -0.73 -8.66
CA ASP A 40 5.75 -0.61 -9.58
C ASP A 40 6.85 0.28 -9.00
N ARG A 41 6.50 1.45 -8.44
CA ARG A 41 7.48 2.34 -7.79
C ARG A 41 8.21 1.67 -6.63
N ARG A 42 7.47 0.99 -5.75
CA ARG A 42 8.09 0.30 -4.61
C ARG A 42 8.93 -0.89 -5.05
N ALA A 43 8.45 -1.67 -6.02
CA ALA A 43 9.21 -2.78 -6.59
C ALA A 43 10.53 -2.32 -7.22
N ALA A 44 10.51 -1.17 -7.93
CA ALA A 44 11.72 -0.57 -8.48
C ALA A 44 12.72 -0.18 -7.38
N ILE A 45 12.24 0.33 -6.23
CA ILE A 45 13.10 0.63 -5.08
C ILE A 45 13.64 -0.65 -4.45
N TYR A 46 12.82 -1.68 -4.25
CA TYR A 46 13.26 -2.97 -3.68
C TYR A 46 14.35 -3.61 -4.55
N GLY A 47 14.23 -3.50 -5.87
CA GLY A 47 15.21 -4.00 -6.83
C GLY A 47 16.61 -3.39 -6.70
N LEU A 48 16.75 -2.25 -6.01
CA LEU A 48 18.06 -1.63 -5.73
C LEU A 48 18.85 -2.37 -4.63
N TYR A 49 18.21 -3.28 -3.88
CA TYR A 49 18.78 -3.94 -2.71
C TYR A 49 18.69 -5.48 -2.82
N PRO A 50 19.43 -6.11 -3.74
CA PRO A 50 19.32 -7.56 -4.00
C PRO A 50 19.77 -8.46 -2.84
N GLY A 51 20.50 -7.91 -1.86
CA GLY A 51 20.92 -8.62 -0.65
C GLY A 51 19.97 -8.46 0.55
N LEU A 52 18.83 -7.79 0.37
CA LEU A 52 17.88 -7.53 1.44
C LEU A 52 17.13 -8.82 1.81
N ASP A 53 17.20 -9.22 3.08
CA ASP A 53 16.43 -10.37 3.59
C ASP A 53 14.97 -9.95 3.86
N LEU A 54 14.05 -10.38 3.00
CA LEU A 54 12.63 -10.07 3.14
C LEU A 54 11.93 -10.88 4.25
N THR A 55 12.63 -11.80 4.91
CA THR A 55 12.12 -12.55 6.07
C THR A 55 12.45 -11.88 7.41
N ASP A 56 13.34 -10.89 7.40
CA ASP A 56 13.70 -10.10 8.56
C ASP A 56 12.53 -9.17 8.97
N PRO A 57 12.02 -9.27 10.22
CA PRO A 57 10.94 -8.41 10.71
C PRO A 57 11.26 -6.91 10.72
N ALA A 58 12.53 -6.52 10.94
CA ALA A 58 12.97 -5.13 10.87
C ALA A 58 12.87 -4.62 9.44
N VAL A 59 13.32 -5.43 8.47
CA VAL A 59 13.17 -5.14 7.05
C VAL A 59 11.70 -4.96 6.69
N VAL A 60 10.82 -5.88 7.08
CA VAL A 60 9.37 -5.78 6.79
C VAL A 60 8.79 -4.45 7.31
N THR A 61 9.17 -4.02 8.51
CA THR A 61 8.72 -2.75 9.10
C THR A 61 9.22 -1.55 8.30
N ILE A 62 10.46 -1.58 7.80
CA ILE A 62 11.00 -0.54 6.92
C ILE A 62 10.27 -0.51 5.57
N LEU A 63 9.86 -1.65 5.02
CA LEU A 63 9.08 -1.70 3.77
C LEU A 63 7.68 -1.09 3.96
N ASP A 64 7.05 -1.31 5.11
CA ASP A 64 5.78 -0.68 5.47
C ASP A 64 5.94 0.84 5.68
N LEU A 65 7.03 1.28 6.29
CA LEU A 65 7.40 2.71 6.35
C LEU A 65 7.52 3.29 4.94
N LEU A 66 8.29 2.65 4.06
CA LEU A 66 8.50 3.12 2.70
C LEU A 66 7.18 3.20 1.93
N LYS A 67 6.26 2.26 2.15
CA LYS A 67 4.92 2.31 1.56
C LYS A 67 4.14 3.55 1.97
N GLN A 68 4.20 3.96 3.24
CA GLN A 68 3.53 5.17 3.71
C GLN A 68 4.20 6.43 3.17
N LEU A 69 5.53 6.43 3.08
CA LEU A 69 6.30 7.53 2.51
C LEU A 69 6.02 7.71 1.01
N ASP A 70 6.03 6.64 0.22
CA ASP A 70 5.67 6.66 -1.21
C ASP A 70 4.27 7.22 -1.41
N ALA A 71 3.29 6.74 -0.63
CA ALA A 71 1.93 7.24 -0.69
C ALA A 71 1.86 8.75 -0.40
N TYR A 72 2.54 9.24 0.64
CA TYR A 72 2.61 10.67 0.94
C TYR A 72 3.23 11.48 -0.21
N LEU A 73 4.35 11.03 -0.77
CA LEU A 73 5.05 11.72 -1.85
C LEU A 73 4.20 11.77 -3.12
N TRP A 74 3.55 10.66 -3.46
CA TRP A 74 2.64 10.60 -4.58
C TRP A 74 1.44 11.53 -4.38
N MET A 75 0.79 11.50 -3.21
CA MET A 75 -0.30 12.43 -2.88
C MET A 75 0.13 13.90 -2.99
N LYS A 76 1.35 14.21 -2.54
CA LYS A 76 1.93 15.55 -2.63
C LYS A 76 2.18 15.97 -4.08
N SER A 77 2.66 15.05 -4.93
CA SER A 77 2.88 15.25 -6.36
C SER A 77 1.59 15.54 -7.12
N GLU A 78 0.55 14.76 -6.85
CA GLU A 78 -0.75 14.86 -7.56
C GLU A 78 -1.69 15.93 -6.98
N GLY A 79 -1.27 16.65 -5.93
CA GLY A 79 -2.15 17.60 -5.24
C GLY A 79 -3.37 16.94 -4.58
N TYR A 80 -3.25 15.65 -4.25
CA TYR A 80 -4.33 14.86 -3.65
C TYR A 80 -4.25 14.87 -2.12
N GLU A 81 -5.40 15.04 -1.45
CA GLU A 81 -5.46 15.12 0.02
C GLU A 81 -5.75 13.77 0.69
N GLY A 82 -6.25 12.78 -0.06
CA GLY A 82 -6.67 11.47 0.47
C GLY A 82 -8.14 11.45 0.86
N GLU A 83 -8.88 10.45 0.37
CA GLU A 83 -10.28 10.21 0.74
C GLU A 83 -10.37 9.31 1.99
N THR A 84 -9.63 8.19 1.99
CA THR A 84 -9.59 7.26 3.12
C THR A 84 -8.50 7.61 4.14
N GLU A 85 -7.30 7.94 3.68
CA GLU A 85 -6.14 8.21 4.55
C GLU A 85 -5.44 9.50 4.12
N SER A 86 -5.40 10.48 5.03
CA SER A 86 -4.79 11.80 4.77
C SER A 86 -3.26 11.76 4.73
N LYS A 87 -2.64 12.76 4.07
CA LYS A 87 -1.18 12.97 4.12
C LYS A 87 -0.61 12.98 5.53
N ARG A 88 -1.34 13.55 6.50
CA ARG A 88 -0.90 13.58 7.91
C ARG A 88 -0.94 12.20 8.55
N ALA A 89 -1.94 11.37 8.21
CA ALA A 89 -2.00 9.99 8.68
C ALA A 89 -0.78 9.20 8.18
N ARG A 90 -0.46 9.31 6.88
CA ARG A 90 0.74 8.70 6.28
C ARG A 90 2.03 9.05 7.03
N LEU A 91 2.24 10.33 7.35
CA LEU A 91 3.42 10.78 8.09
C LEU A 91 3.44 10.28 9.55
N ARG A 92 2.28 10.10 10.19
CA ARG A 92 2.20 9.47 11.51
C ARG A 92 2.60 8.00 11.46
N ASP A 93 2.16 7.28 10.44
CA ASP A 93 2.55 5.88 10.26
C ASP A 93 4.06 5.76 10.02
N VAL A 94 4.65 6.67 9.22
CA VAL A 94 6.12 6.75 9.06
C VAL A 94 6.82 6.94 10.40
N LEU A 95 6.34 7.85 11.25
CA LEU A 95 6.92 8.05 12.59
C LEU A 95 6.81 6.79 13.46
N VAL A 96 5.65 6.14 13.46
CA VAL A 96 5.40 4.92 14.25
C VAL A 96 6.32 3.78 13.78
N TYR A 97 6.35 3.52 12.47
CA TYR A 97 7.18 2.45 11.92
C TYR A 97 8.68 2.72 12.08
N ALA A 98 9.11 3.98 12.01
CA ALA A 98 10.50 4.33 12.31
C ALA A 98 10.86 3.98 13.76
N GLY A 99 9.99 4.32 14.72
CA GLY A 99 10.20 4.00 16.12
C GLY A 99 10.24 2.49 16.39
N ILE A 100 9.36 1.72 15.74
CA ILE A 100 9.35 0.25 15.86
C ILE A 100 10.63 -0.35 15.25
N ALA A 101 11.02 0.10 14.06
CA ALA A 101 12.24 -0.39 13.40
C ALA A 101 13.49 -0.11 14.24
N MET A 102 13.59 1.06 14.89
CA MET A 102 14.68 1.34 15.83
C MET A 102 14.76 0.33 16.97
N ILE A 103 13.61 -0.04 17.56
CA ILE A 103 13.56 -1.03 18.64
C ILE A 103 14.00 -2.40 18.12
N GLN A 104 13.52 -2.81 16.94
CA GLN A 104 13.88 -4.10 16.34
C GLN A 104 15.39 -4.20 16.09
N GLU A 105 16.01 -3.16 15.51
CA GLU A 105 17.46 -3.10 15.30
C GLU A 105 18.26 -3.20 16.62
N GLU A 106 17.78 -2.57 17.70
CA GLU A 106 18.42 -2.62 19.02
C GLU A 106 18.23 -3.97 19.75
N GLU A 107 17.20 -4.73 19.41
CA GLU A 107 16.90 -6.04 20.01
C GLU A 107 17.51 -7.19 19.22
N ASP A 108 17.51 -7.13 17.88
CA ASP A 108 18.13 -8.12 16.99
C ASP A 108 19.66 -8.02 16.99
N GLY A 109 20.21 -6.86 17.36
CA GLY A 109 21.65 -6.64 17.57
C GLY A 109 22.20 -7.15 18.91
N ARG A 110 21.41 -7.85 19.75
CA ARG A 110 21.82 -8.46 21.03
C ARG A 110 22.03 -9.98 20.92
#